data_AF-A0A6P0YTQ5-F1
#
_entry.id   AF-A0A6P0YTQ5-F1
#
_cell.length_a   1.000
_cell.length_b   1.000
_cell.length_c   1.000
_cell.angle_alpha   90.00
_cell.angle_beta   90.00
_cell.angle_gamma   90.00
#
_symmetry.space_group_name_H-M   'P 1'
#
loop_
_entity.id
_entity.type
_entity.pdbx_description
1 polymer ?
#
loop_
_entity_poly.entity_id
_entity_poly.type
_entity_poly.pdbx_seq_one_letter_code
_entity_poly.pdbx_strand_id
1 'polypeptide(L)'
;MLHLLLDPLQYGFMQRSLIVAIVVGIICSTVGCYLIVQRMALLGDAISHSLLPGLAIAFVLGFNIYVGAFIAGVLSTVVISWIHQRSPIKEDAAMGIVFSAFFAAGISLIT
;
A
#
# COMPACT_ATOMS: atom_id res chain seq x y z
N MET A 1 4.93 -3.63 40.42
CA MET A 1 5.03 -4.40 39.15
C MET A 1 4.19 -3.81 38.02
N LEU A 2 2.95 -3.36 38.23
CA LEU A 2 2.13 -2.71 37.17
C LEU A 2 2.67 -1.36 36.66
N HIS A 3 3.40 -0.60 37.50
CA HIS A 3 3.93 0.72 37.13
C HIS A 3 4.96 0.66 35.98
N LEU A 4 5.84 -0.36 35.99
CA LEU A 4 6.85 -0.57 34.93
C LEU A 4 6.25 -0.82 33.54
N LEU A 5 5.00 -1.31 33.47
CA LEU A 5 4.27 -1.52 32.21
C LEU A 5 3.52 -0.27 31.74
N LEU A 6 3.15 0.63 32.67
CA LEU A 6 2.37 1.84 32.40
C LEU A 6 3.24 3.07 32.16
N ASP A 7 4.47 3.10 32.69
CA ASP A 7 5.45 4.16 32.46
C ASP A 7 5.72 4.44 30.96
N PRO A 8 5.92 3.44 30.07
CA PRO A 8 6.10 3.73 28.65
C PRO A 8 4.80 4.21 27.96
N LEU A 9 3.62 3.92 28.51
CA LEU A 9 2.32 4.37 27.98
C LEU A 9 2.02 5.85 28.26
N GLN A 10 2.80 6.48 29.14
CA GLN A 10 2.67 7.92 29.41
C GLN A 10 3.39 8.80 28.37
N TYR A 11 4.27 8.23 27.54
CA TYR A 11 4.87 9.00 26.46
C TYR A 11 3.83 9.32 25.39
N GLY A 12 3.67 10.62 25.07
CA GLY A 12 2.72 11.09 24.06
C GLY A 12 2.94 10.47 22.67
N PHE A 13 4.18 10.09 22.34
CA PHE A 13 4.48 9.32 21.13
C PHE A 13 3.83 7.93 21.14
N MET A 14 3.88 7.23 22.28
CA MET A 14 3.34 5.89 22.40
C MET A 14 1.81 5.89 22.36
N GLN A 15 1.17 6.90 22.95
CA GLN A 15 -0.28 7.11 22.84
C GLN A 15 -0.73 7.38 21.41
N ARG A 16 -0.03 8.26 20.69
CA ARG A 16 -0.31 8.54 19.27
C ARG A 16 -0.14 7.29 18.41
N SER A 17 0.95 6.56 18.58
CA SER A 17 1.21 5.31 17.87
C SER A 17 0.14 4.26 18.15
N LEU A 18 -0.32 4.15 19.40
CA LEU A 18 -1.39 3.22 19.77
C LEU A 18 -2.73 3.59 19.11
N ILE A 19 -3.09 4.88 19.09
CA ILE A 19 -4.29 5.36 18.39
C ILE A 19 -4.20 5.04 16.90
N VAL A 20 -3.06 5.33 16.27
CA VAL A 20 -2.83 5.01 14.85
C VAL A 20 -2.92 3.51 14.61
N ALA A 21 -2.32 2.68 15.45
CA ALA A 21 -2.38 1.22 15.32
C ALA A 21 -3.82 0.68 15.41
N ILE A 22 -4.63 1.21 16.33
CA ILE A 22 -6.05 0.84 16.45
C ILE A 22 -6.82 1.23 15.19
N VAL A 23 -6.66 2.48 14.72
CA VAL A 23 -7.34 2.98 13.53
C VAL A 23 -6.94 2.17 12.29
N VAL A 24 -5.65 1.95 12.07
CA VAL A 24 -5.12 1.16 10.95
C VAL A 24 -5.59 -0.30 11.05
N GLY A 25 -5.63 -0.88 12.25
CA GLY A 25 -6.12 -2.24 12.47
C GLY A 25 -7.59 -2.42 12.07
N ILE A 26 -8.46 -1.48 12.44
CA ILE A 26 -9.89 -1.51 12.06
C ILE A 26 -10.05 -1.40 10.54
N ILE A 27 -9.32 -0.48 9.90
CA ILE A 27 -9.37 -0.28 8.45
C ILE A 27 -8.86 -1.53 7.72
N CYS A 28 -7.70 -2.05 8.11
CA CYS A 28 -7.06 -3.20 7.49
C CYS A 28 -7.90 -4.48 7.62
N SER A 29 -8.52 -4.71 8.80
CA SER A 29 -9.41 -5.85 9.01
C SER A 29 -10.65 -5.78 8.11
N THR A 30 -11.29 -4.61 8.02
CA THR A 30 -12.50 -4.41 7.21
C THR A 30 -12.19 -4.58 5.72
N VAL A 31 -11.13 -3.91 5.23
CA VAL A 31 -10.70 -3.98 3.83
C VAL A 31 -10.20 -5.38 3.48
N GLY A 32 -9.42 -6.02 4.36
CA GLY A 32 -8.88 -7.37 4.16
C GLY A 32 -9.98 -8.42 4.01
N CYS A 33 -10.98 -8.41 4.91
CA CYS A 33 -12.15 -9.29 4.79
C CYS A 33 -12.90 -9.08 3.46
N TYR A 34 -13.07 -7.83 3.04
CA TYR A 34 -13.73 -7.50 1.77
C TYR A 34 -12.94 -8.01 0.55
N LEU A 35 -11.62 -7.80 0.54
CA LEU A 35 -10.75 -8.24 -0.56
C LEU A 35 -10.70 -9.77 -0.70
N ILE A 36 -10.75 -10.50 0.42
CA ILE A 36 -10.80 -11.97 0.41
C ILE A 36 -12.08 -12.49 -0.24
N VAL A 37 -13.24 -11.90 0.09
CA VAL A 37 -14.53 -12.30 -0.50
C VAL A 37 -14.56 -12.02 -2.01
N GLN A 38 -13.94 -10.93 -2.44
CA GLN A 38 -13.78 -10.56 -3.85
C GLN A 38 -12.75 -11.42 -4.60
N ARG A 39 -12.07 -12.38 -3.95
CA ARG A 39 -10.92 -13.11 -4.50
C ARG A 39 -9.77 -12.20 -4.96
N MET A 40 -9.73 -10.95 -4.51
CA MET A 40 -8.67 -9.98 -4.78
C MET A 40 -7.63 -9.95 -3.66
N ALA A 41 -7.25 -11.12 -3.13
CA ALA A 41 -6.31 -11.19 -2.01
C ALA A 41 -4.90 -10.66 -2.36
N LEU A 42 -4.52 -10.74 -3.65
CA LEU A 42 -3.23 -10.26 -4.17
C LEU A 42 -3.18 -8.74 -4.40
N LEU A 43 -4.32 -8.04 -4.33
CA LEU A 43 -4.38 -6.61 -4.61
C LEU A 43 -3.54 -5.80 -3.62
N GLY A 44 -3.53 -6.18 -2.33
CA GLY A 44 -2.73 -5.50 -1.30
C GLY A 44 -1.23 -5.60 -1.56
N ASP A 45 -0.77 -6.74 -2.07
CA ASP A 45 0.64 -6.96 -2.41
C ASP A 45 1.03 -6.19 -3.68
N ALA A 46 0.15 -6.19 -4.69
CA ALA A 46 0.31 -5.42 -5.92
C ALA A 46 0.38 -3.91 -5.67
N ILE A 47 -0.48 -3.38 -4.80
CA ILE A 47 -0.46 -1.96 -4.41
C ILE A 47 0.86 -1.63 -3.70
N SER A 48 1.29 -2.45 -2.73
CA SER A 48 2.50 -2.18 -1.95
C SER A 48 3.76 -2.03 -2.82
N HIS A 49 3.89 -2.88 -3.85
CA HIS A 49 5.04 -2.89 -4.74
C HIS A 49 4.95 -1.86 -5.87
N SER A 50 3.76 -1.40 -6.22
CA SER A 50 3.56 -0.33 -7.20
C SER A 50 3.75 1.08 -6.61
N LEU A 51 3.83 1.22 -5.29
CA LEU A 51 4.21 2.47 -4.63
C LEU A 51 5.70 2.83 -4.85
N LEU A 52 6.58 1.83 -4.98
CA LEU A 52 8.04 1.99 -5.16
C LEU A 52 8.43 2.98 -6.28
N PRO A 53 7.93 2.87 -7.53
CA PRO A 53 8.23 3.85 -8.57
C PRO A 53 7.75 5.26 -8.22
N GLY A 54 6.59 5.40 -7.56
CA GLY A 54 6.09 6.71 -7.13
C GLY A 54 6.97 7.37 -6.08
N LEU A 55 7.48 6.58 -5.14
CA LEU A 55 8.46 7.02 -4.14
C LEU A 55 9.76 7.47 -4.81
N ALA A 56 10.29 6.68 -5.74
CA ALA A 56 11.53 6.97 -6.47
C ALA A 56 11.41 8.27 -7.30
N ILE A 57 10.32 8.43 -8.05
CA ILE A 57 10.06 9.63 -8.87
C ILE A 57 9.94 10.87 -8.00
N ALA A 58 9.17 10.80 -6.90
CA ALA A 58 9.01 11.95 -6.00
C ALA A 58 10.33 12.31 -5.29
N PHE A 59 11.15 11.31 -4.96
CA PHE A 59 12.47 11.53 -4.40
C PHE A 59 13.40 12.26 -5.38
N VAL A 60 13.44 11.83 -6.65
CA VAL A 60 14.26 12.48 -7.70
C VAL A 60 13.80 13.92 -7.98
N LEU A 61 12.49 14.16 -7.96
CA LEU A 61 11.91 15.51 -8.19
C LEU A 61 12.03 16.45 -6.97
N GLY A 62 12.48 15.96 -5.82
CA GLY A 62 12.54 16.74 -4.57
C GLY A 62 11.16 17.14 -4.02
N PHE A 63 10.10 16.44 -4.43
CA PHE A 63 8.72 16.68 -4.01
C PHE A 63 8.35 15.83 -2.79
N ASN A 64 7.15 16.08 -2.23
CA ASN A 64 6.66 15.31 -1.10
C ASN A 64 6.46 13.82 -1.47
N ILE A 65 7.26 12.97 -0.84
CA ILE A 65 7.31 11.52 -1.06
C ILE A 65 5.93 10.87 -0.84
N TYR A 66 5.14 11.36 0.13
CA TYR A 66 3.80 10.84 0.40
C TYR A 66 2.84 11.08 -0.76
N VAL A 67 2.98 12.20 -1.47
CA VAL A 67 2.15 12.53 -2.63
C VAL A 67 2.52 11.65 -3.82
N GLY A 68 3.82 11.44 -4.06
CA GLY A 68 4.29 10.52 -5.11
C GLY A 68 3.84 9.09 -4.91
N ALA A 69 3.94 8.58 -3.68
CA ALA A 69 3.44 7.27 -3.30
C ALA A 69 1.92 7.17 -3.54
N PHE A 70 1.15 8.15 -3.06
CA PHE A 70 -0.30 8.16 -3.22
C PHE A 70 -0.73 8.14 -4.68
N ILE A 71 -0.11 8.98 -5.53
CA ILE A 71 -0.42 9.03 -6.97
C ILE A 71 -0.11 7.70 -7.64
N ALA A 72 1.06 7.10 -7.36
CA ALA A 72 1.42 5.80 -7.96
C ALA A 72 0.50 4.66 -7.51
N GLY A 73 0.11 4.64 -6.22
CA GLY A 73 -0.84 3.65 -5.69
C GLY A 73 -2.24 3.77 -6.34
N VAL A 74 -2.75 4.99 -6.49
CA VAL A 74 -4.03 5.21 -7.19
C VAL A 74 -3.94 4.82 -8.66
N LEU A 75 -2.86 5.24 -9.33
CA LEU A 75 -2.68 4.97 -10.76
C LEU A 75 -2.55 3.47 -11.04
N SER A 76 -1.81 2.74 -10.22
CA SER A 76 -1.71 1.27 -10.32
C SER A 76 -3.07 0.59 -10.16
N THR A 77 -3.87 1.00 -9.18
CA THR A 77 -5.21 0.44 -8.92
C THR A 77 -6.16 0.69 -10.10
N VAL A 78 -6.10 1.90 -10.68
CA VAL A 78 -6.87 2.26 -11.88
C VAL A 78 -6.45 1.40 -13.08
N VAL A 79 -5.15 1.20 -13.29
CA VAL A 79 -4.62 0.38 -14.38
C VAL A 79 -5.05 -1.09 -14.22
N ILE A 80 -4.96 -1.64 -13.00
CA ILE A 80 -5.45 -3.01 -12.70
C ILE A 80 -6.94 -3.13 -13.00
N SER A 81 -7.76 -2.19 -12.51
CA SER A 81 -9.21 -2.21 -12.75
C SER A 81 -9.56 -2.07 -14.23
N TRP A 82 -8.81 -1.25 -14.98
CA TRP A 82 -9.02 -1.05 -16.41
C TRP A 82 -8.67 -2.29 -17.23
N ILE A 83 -7.55 -2.94 -16.92
CA ILE A 83 -7.16 -4.21 -17.55
C ILE A 83 -8.21 -5.28 -17.25
N HIS A 84 -8.65 -5.39 -16.00
CA HIS A 84 -9.69 -6.35 -15.61
C HIS A 84 -11.00 -6.16 -16.39
N GLN A 85 -11.45 -4.91 -16.59
CA GLN A 85 -12.70 -4.63 -17.32
C GLN A 85 -12.62 -4.89 -18.83
N ARG A 86 -11.43 -4.71 -19.43
CA ARG A 86 -11.25 -4.78 -20.89
C ARG A 86 -10.84 -6.14 -21.41
N SER A 87 -10.45 -7.06 -20.53
CA SER A 87 -9.80 -8.30 -20.95
C SER A 87 -10.40 -9.52 -20.24
N PRO A 88 -10.56 -10.67 -20.93
CA PRO A 88 -11.13 -11.89 -20.33
C PRO A 88 -10.11 -12.65 -19.44
N ILE A 89 -9.07 -11.95 -18.96
CA ILE A 89 -7.97 -12.54 -18.19
C ILE A 89 -8.37 -12.61 -16.73
N LYS A 90 -7.88 -13.61 -16.00
CA LYS A 90 -8.09 -13.72 -14.55
C LYS A 90 -7.57 -12.46 -13.86
N GLU A 91 -8.33 -11.99 -12.88
CA GLU A 91 -8.05 -10.83 -12.02
C GLU A 91 -6.62 -10.91 -11.44
N ASP A 92 -6.21 -12.11 -11.00
CA ASP A 92 -4.85 -12.39 -10.50
C ASP A 92 -3.74 -12.16 -11.54
N ALA A 93 -4.00 -12.45 -12.82
CA ALA A 93 -3.02 -12.26 -13.88
C ALA A 93 -2.87 -10.77 -14.21
N ALA A 94 -3.96 -10.01 -14.23
CA ALA A 94 -3.92 -8.56 -14.42
C ALA A 94 -3.11 -7.88 -13.29
N MET A 95 -3.37 -8.27 -12.03
CA MET A 95 -2.62 -7.79 -10.88
C MET A 95 -1.12 -8.12 -11.00
N GLY A 96 -0.77 -9.35 -11.38
CA GLY A 96 0.62 -9.78 -11.56
C GLY A 96 1.39 -9.04 -12.66
N ILE A 97 0.73 -8.70 -13.78
CA ILE A 97 1.34 -7.92 -14.88
C ILE A 97 1.66 -6.50 -14.41
N VAL A 98 0.69 -5.81 -13.78
CA VAL A 98 0.88 -4.44 -13.31
C VAL A 98 1.92 -4.39 -12.19
N PHE A 99 1.86 -5.33 -11.23
CA PHE A 99 2.86 -5.51 -10.19
C PHE A 99 4.28 -5.57 -10.77
N SER A 100 4.50 -6.48 -11.74
CA SER A 100 5.83 -6.71 -12.29
C SER A 100 6.35 -5.49 -13.06
N ALA A 101 5.48 -4.83 -13.82
CA ALA A 101 5.84 -3.64 -14.58
C ALA A 101 6.21 -2.45 -13.69
N PHE A 102 5.39 -2.15 -12.67
CA PHE A 102 5.65 -1.04 -11.75
C PHE A 102 6.86 -1.31 -10.85
N PHE A 103 7.03 -2.56 -10.40
CA PHE A 103 8.19 -2.94 -9.58
C PHE A 103 9.50 -2.81 -10.37
N ALA A 104 9.54 -3.31 -11.62
CA ALA A 104 10.69 -3.16 -12.49
C ALA A 104 10.99 -1.68 -12.78
N ALA A 105 9.96 -0.88 -13.04
CA ALA A 105 10.11 0.57 -13.22
C ALA A 105 10.70 1.24 -11.98
N GLY A 106 10.21 0.89 -10.78
CA GLY A 106 10.72 1.44 -9.52
C GLY A 106 12.19 1.11 -9.29
N ILE A 107 12.59 -0.15 -9.51
CA ILE A 107 14.00 -0.56 -9.40
C ILE A 107 14.86 0.16 -10.43
N SER A 108 14.41 0.28 -11.68
CA SER A 108 15.17 0.96 -12.74
C SER A 108 15.37 2.46 -12.51
N LEU A 109 14.54 3.08 -11.68
CA LEU A 109 14.68 4.49 -11.29
C LEU A 109 15.59 4.69 -10.07
N ILE A 110 15.70 3.67 -9.22
CA ILE A 110 16.54 3.68 -8.03
C ILE A 110 17.98 3.29 -8.36
N THR A 111 18.16 2.39 -9.34
CA THR A 111 19.46 1.87 -9.79
C THR A 111 20.04 2.78 -10.87
#